data_AF-A0A3S3SMS0-F1
#
_entry.id   AF-A0A3S3SMS0-F1
#
_cell.length_a   1.000
_cell.length_b   1.000
_cell.length_c   1.000
_cell.angle_alpha   90.00
_cell.angle_beta   90.00
_cell.angle_gamma   90.00
#
_symmetry.space_group_name_H-M   'P 1'
#
loop_
_entity.id
_entity.type
_entity.pdbx_description
1 polymer ?
#
loop_
_entity_poly.entity_id
_entity_poly.type
_entity_poly.pdbx_seq_one_letter_code
_entity_poly.pdbx_strand_id
1 'polypeptide(L)' 'MDRIIISELHKTLTLLGADRTLLGTVNSWKKSLPDDMVLSGLRHWNEIAAEKIQQRLDTYQARPDQG' A
#
# COMPACT_ATOMS: atom_id res chain seq x y z
N MET A 1 -19.49 -13.80 -3.83
CA MET A 1 -18.52 -13.06 -4.66
C MET A 1 -17.22 -13.11 -3.88
N ASP A 2 -16.28 -13.93 -4.34
CA ASP A 2 -15.08 -14.26 -3.57
C ASP A 2 -14.20 -13.02 -3.37
N ARG A 3 -13.75 -12.83 -2.12
CA ARG A 3 -12.87 -11.73 -1.68
C ARG A 3 -11.43 -11.93 -2.18
N ILE A 4 -11.28 -12.02 -3.50
CA ILE A 4 -10.04 -12.37 -4.20
C ILE A 4 -8.97 -11.32 -3.91
N ILE A 5 -9.33 -10.03 -3.94
CA ILE A 5 -8.35 -8.94 -3.78
C ILE A 5 -7.72 -8.99 -2.38
N ILE A 6 -8.53 -9.16 -1.34
CA ILE A 6 -8.04 -9.22 0.04
C ILE A 6 -7.18 -10.48 0.25
N SER A 7 -7.54 -11.59 -0.38
CA SER A 7 -6.75 -12.83 -0.32
C SER A 7 -5.38 -12.68 -0.98
N GLU A 8 -5.33 -12.12 -2.19
CA GLU A 8 -4.08 -11.90 -2.93
C GLU A 8 -3.20 -10.84 -2.24
N LEU A 9 -3.81 -9.80 -1.67
CA LEU A 9 -3.09 -8.81 -0.87
C LEU A 9 -2.43 -9.45 0.36
N HIS A 10 -3.17 -10.27 1.11
CA HIS A 10 -2.64 -10.98 2.27
C HIS A 10 -1.48 -11.92 1.89
N LYS A 11 -1.60 -12.68 0.79
CA LYS A 11 -0.52 -13.54 0.29
C LYS A 11 0.72 -12.74 -0.08
N THR A 12 0.54 -11.65 -0.81
CA THR A 12 1.64 -10.76 -1.22
C THR A 12 2.39 -10.20 -0.02
N LEU A 13 1.66 -9.68 0.98
CA LEU A 13 2.26 -9.17 2.21
C LEU A 13 2.99 -10.26 3.00
N THR A 14 2.46 -11.48 3.01
CA THR A 14 3.13 -12.63 3.64
C THR A 14 4.47 -12.92 2.95
N LEU A 15 4.49 -12.92 1.61
CA LEU A 15 5.72 -13.15 0.82
C LEU A 15 6.77 -12.05 1.01
N LEU A 16 6.34 -10.81 1.23
CA LEU A 16 7.23 -9.68 1.52
C LEU A 16 7.71 -9.63 2.98
N GLY A 17 7.31 -10.58 3.82
CA GLY A 17 7.71 -10.63 5.22
C GLY A 17 7.06 -9.55 6.08
N ALA A 18 5.84 -9.12 5.73
CA ALA A 18 5.08 -8.17 6.55
C ALA A 18 4.89 -8.67 7.98
N ASP A 19 4.83 -7.74 8.93
CA ASP A 19 4.64 -8.08 10.33
C ASP A 19 3.22 -8.62 10.61
N ARG A 20 3.09 -9.32 11.74
CA ARG A 20 1.83 -9.99 12.13
C ARG A 20 0.67 -9.02 12.33
N THR A 21 0.93 -7.79 12.73
CA THR A 21 -0.11 -6.77 12.95
C THR A 21 -0.68 -6.30 11.62
N LEU A 22 0.18 -6.05 10.64
CA LEU A 22 -0.23 -5.69 9.29
C LEU A 22 -1.01 -6.84 8.61
N LEU A 23 -0.51 -8.08 8.72
CA LEU A 23 -1.22 -9.26 8.21
C LEU A 23 -2.58 -9.46 8.88
N GLY A 24 -2.64 -9.29 10.21
CA GLY A 24 -3.89 -9.36 10.98
C GLY A 24 -4.91 -8.31 10.55
N THR A 25 -4.44 -7.08 10.31
CA THR A 25 -5.26 -5.96 9.84
C THR A 25 -5.89 -6.28 8.48
N VAL A 26 -5.07 -6.70 7.50
CA VAL A 26 -5.57 -7.03 6.16
C VAL A 26 -6.50 -8.25 6.18
N ASN A 27 -6.20 -9.26 6.99
CA ASN A 27 -7.09 -10.41 7.12
C ASN A 27 -8.44 -10.04 7.74
N SER A 28 -8.50 -9.03 8.61
CA SER A 28 -9.75 -8.56 9.21
C SER A 28 -10.72 -7.94 8.20
N TRP A 29 -10.19 -7.34 7.12
CA TRP A 29 -10.99 -6.75 6.03
C TRP A 29 -11.86 -7.80 5.33
N LYS A 30 -11.43 -9.07 5.34
CA LYS A 30 -12.24 -10.19 4.84
C LYS A 30 -13.54 -10.40 5.59
N LYS A 31 -13.85 -9.64 6.64
CA LYS A 31 -15.14 -9.69 7.34
C LYS A 31 -15.96 -8.44 7.08
N SER A 32 -15.32 -7.28 6.97
CA SER A 32 -15.97 -5.97 7.05
C SER A 32 -15.98 -5.15 5.75
N LEU A 33 -15.10 -5.45 4.79
CA LEU A 33 -14.97 -4.62 3.58
C LEU A 33 -15.30 -5.42 2.31
N PRO A 34 -16.00 -4.80 1.36
CA PRO A 34 -16.09 -5.30 -0.01
C PRO A 34 -14.82 -4.94 -0.81
N ASP A 35 -14.52 -5.76 -1.82
CA ASP A 35 -13.25 -5.72 -2.57
C ASP A 35 -13.05 -4.41 -3.34
N ASP A 36 -14.13 -3.79 -3.81
CA ASP A 36 -14.12 -2.50 -4.52
C ASP A 36 -13.66 -1.35 -3.62
N MET A 37 -14.09 -1.33 -2.36
CA MET A 37 -13.63 -0.35 -1.36
C MET A 37 -12.15 -0.54 -1.04
N VAL A 38 -11.70 -1.80 -0.91
CA VAL A 38 -10.28 -2.10 -0.70
C VAL A 38 -9.45 -1.63 -1.90
N LEU A 39 -9.90 -1.92 -3.12
CA LEU A 39 -9.21 -1.51 -4.33
C LEU A 39 -9.14 0.02 -4.49
N SER A 40 -10.24 0.72 -4.20
CA SER A 40 -10.29 2.18 -4.22
C SER A 40 -9.30 2.80 -3.22
N GLY A 41 -9.26 2.27 -1.99
CA GLY A 41 -8.31 2.71 -0.97
C GLY A 41 -6.85 2.46 -1.37
N LEU A 42 -6.54 1.30 -1.94
CA LEU A 42 -5.19 0.99 -2.42
C LEU A 42 -4.74 1.92 -3.55
N ARG A 43 -5.63 2.24 -4.50
CA ARG A 43 -5.34 3.19 -5.58
C ARG A 43 -5.03 4.58 -5.03
N HIS A 44 -5.89 5.08 -4.16
CA HIS A 44 -5.71 6.38 -3.53
C HIS A 44 -4.41 6.45 -2.72
N TRP A 45 -4.08 5.40 -1.97
CA TRP A 45 -2.83 5.34 -1.23
C TRP A 45 -1.59 5.32 -2.15
N ASN A 46 -1.65 4.58 -3.26
CA ASN A 46 -0.59 4.55 -4.26
C ASN A 46 -0.36 5.93 -4.90
N GLU A 47 -1.43 6.67 -5.22
CA GLU A 47 -1.35 8.04 -5.75
C GLU A 47 -0.62 8.97 -4.77
N ILE A 48 -1.04 8.98 -3.49
CA ILE A 48 -0.39 9.78 -2.45
C ILE A 48 1.08 9.38 -2.25
N ALA A 49 1.35 8.07 -2.24
CA ALA A 49 2.72 7.57 -2.10
C ALA A 49 3.61 8.01 -3.26
N ALA A 50 3.09 7.98 -4.50
CA ALA A 50 3.79 8.44 -5.68
C ALA A 50 4.10 9.94 -5.60
N GLU A 51 3.12 10.77 -5.22
CA GLU A 51 3.32 12.21 -5.02
C GLU A 51 4.42 12.49 -3.98
N LYS A 52 4.41 11.79 -2.85
CA LYS A 52 5.44 11.94 -1.81
C LYS A 52 6.82 11.51 -2.29
N ILE A 53 6.91 10.44 -3.07
CA ILE A 53 8.18 10.01 -3.67
C ILE A 53 8.69 11.08 -4.64
N GLN A 54 7.82 11.62 -5.49
CA GLN A 54 8.18 12.69 -6.43
C GLN A 54 8.68 13.93 -5.69
N GLN A 55 7.97 14.40 -4.66
CA GLN A 55 8.39 15.54 -3.84
C GLN A 55 9.78 15.33 -3.21
N ARG A 56 10.07 14.10 -2.75
CA ARG A 56 11.39 13.75 -2.22
C ARG A 56 12.45 13.81 -3.33
N LEU A 57 12.18 13.23 -4.50
CA LEU A 57 13.09 13.27 -5.64
C LEU A 57 13.38 14.70 -6.09
N ASP A 58 12.37 15.56 -6.19
CA ASP A 58 12.52 16.97 -6.52
C ASP A 58 13.40 17.68 -5.48
N THR A 59 13.23 17.35 -4.20
CA THR A 59 14.09 17.89 -3.12
C THR A 59 15.54 17.43 -3.24
N TYR A 60 15.79 16.18 -3.61
CA TYR A 60 17.14 15.67 -3.86
C TYR A 60 17.76 16.30 -5.11
N GLN A 61 17.00 16.49 -6.19
CA GLN A 61 17.46 17.11 -7.43
C GLN A 61 17.69 18.63 -7.28
N ALA A 62 16.90 19.30 -6.44
CA ALA A 62 17.05 20.72 -6.12
C ALA A 62 18.22 21.02 -5.15
N ARG A 63 18.85 19.99 -4.57
CA ARG A 63 20.13 20.09 -3.87
C ARG A 63 21.26 19.55 -4.77
N PRO A 64 21.77 20.33 -5.73
CA PRO A 64 23.08 20.04 -6.28
C PRO A 64 24.12 20.33 -5.20
N ASP A 65 24.87 19.30 -4.83
CA ASP A 65 26.17 19.34 -4.15
C ASP A 65 26.51 20.61 -3.35
N GLN A 66 26.20 20.60 -2.05
CA GLN A 66 27.04 21.32 -1.09
C GLN A 66 28.27 20.44 -0.80
N GLY A 67 29.16 20.37 -1.79
CA GLY A 67 30.54 19.93 -1.65
C GLY A 67 31.47 21.12 -1.47
#